data_AF-U9UB53-F1
#
_entry.id   AF-U9UB53-F1
#
_cell.length_a   1.000
_cell.length_b   1.000
_cell.length_c   1.000
_cell.angle_alpha   90.00
_cell.angle_beta   90.00
_cell.angle_gamma   90.00
#
_symmetry.space_group_name_H-M   'P 1'
#
loop_
_entity.id
_entity.type
_entity.pdbx_description
1 polymer ?
#
loop_
_entity_poly.entity_id
_entity_poly.type
_entity_poly.pdbx_seq_one_letter_code
_entity_poly.pdbx_strand_id
1 'polypeptide(L)'
;PLPAYAFWNRKVRFHGRILQLDYQDDTSSSNSDTFTDYNTVGNRKSKFLSAESLEMGDYSLPGVFVSEAKFTQSVEFFINYQTRKIIVEFGLDQHTLKLEINFKDIINDIHSELDASQQTSRGFITIESKYPATYWVLKKKSSKYDVNWCIDDSWNRITEIHTKIKKGGVRYYKDNEEPGKWLVFRITFDLDQIGRNSIEGLGRFKELIENAAEYNLAPRNSNIRNCSLKIVRGPGLRSNHFRTRTLLTFEVDYMVECNISFNYLNEYNLCDEFFSLLSQQPTRVSLDILEGIYSRKKRIYNPLTYLLSELENFKYKLDNGAKYIPYYCDMVHEVVITSTTYYVLPPTMEISNRVIRQFRNTENQFLRVQFVDEALSKIKSSLSDSDTSNDALYNRVYRALRDGINI
;
A
#
# COMPACT_ATOMS: atom_id res chain seq x y z
N PRO A 1 -14.00 26.74 -37.86
CA PRO A 1 -13.60 27.72 -36.81
C PRO A 1 -14.32 27.41 -35.49
N LEU A 2 -13.56 27.19 -34.41
CA LEU A 2 -14.12 27.07 -33.07
C LEU A 2 -14.81 28.41 -32.69
N PRO A 3 -16.02 28.38 -32.12
CA PRO A 3 -16.72 29.60 -31.75
C PRO A 3 -15.96 30.33 -30.64
N ALA A 4 -15.85 31.65 -30.74
CA ALA A 4 -15.14 32.51 -29.77
C ALA A 4 -15.83 32.62 -28.40
N TYR A 5 -16.91 31.86 -28.18
CA TYR A 5 -17.67 31.85 -26.93
C TYR A 5 -18.42 30.51 -26.76
N ALA A 6 -18.62 30.15 -25.49
CA ALA A 6 -19.43 29.01 -25.06
C ALA A 6 -20.87 29.11 -25.58
N PHE A 7 -21.32 28.12 -26.35
CA PHE A 7 -22.64 28.13 -27.01
C PHE A 7 -23.82 28.06 -26.02
N TRP A 8 -23.59 27.57 -24.81
CA TRP A 8 -24.62 27.46 -23.76
C TRP A 8 -24.94 28.80 -23.06
N ASN A 9 -24.12 29.85 -23.26
CA ASN A 9 -24.33 31.16 -22.63
C ASN A 9 -25.25 32.10 -23.41
N ARG A 10 -25.86 31.66 -24.53
CA ARG A 10 -26.86 32.45 -25.27
C ARG A 10 -28.02 31.58 -25.75
N LYS A 11 -29.22 32.17 -25.80
CA LYS A 11 -30.43 31.54 -26.34
C LYS A 11 -30.20 31.13 -27.81
N VAL A 12 -30.16 29.83 -28.06
CA VAL A 12 -29.99 29.28 -29.41
C VAL A 12 -31.29 29.46 -30.20
N ARG A 13 -31.19 29.97 -31.43
CA ARG A 13 -32.35 30.16 -32.33
C ARG A 13 -32.21 29.26 -33.56
N PHE A 14 -33.27 28.55 -33.92
CA PHE A 14 -33.35 27.77 -35.15
C PHE A 14 -34.57 28.25 -35.95
N HIS A 15 -34.35 28.68 -37.20
CA HIS A 15 -35.36 29.32 -38.06
C HIS A 15 -36.18 30.44 -37.37
N GLY A 16 -35.49 31.32 -36.63
CA GLY A 16 -36.12 32.48 -35.98
C GLY A 16 -36.91 32.16 -34.70
N ARG A 17 -37.04 30.89 -34.32
CA ARG A 17 -37.63 30.48 -33.03
C ARG A 17 -36.53 30.20 -32.01
N ILE A 18 -36.73 30.69 -30.78
CA ILE A 18 -35.85 30.38 -29.67
C ILE A 18 -36.09 28.92 -29.28
N LEU A 19 -35.03 28.11 -29.30
CA LEU A 19 -35.09 26.75 -28.79
C LEU A 19 -35.09 26.82 -27.26
N GLN A 20 -36.19 26.36 -26.66
CA GLN A 20 -36.28 26.14 -25.22
C GLN A 20 -35.63 24.79 -24.92
N LEU A 21 -34.53 24.80 -24.16
CA LEU A 21 -33.93 23.59 -23.61
C LEU A 21 -34.60 23.35 -22.26
N ASP A 22 -35.55 22.41 -22.23
CA ASP A 22 -36.06 21.87 -20.96
C ASP A 22 -35.14 20.73 -20.55
N TYR A 23 -34.34 20.96 -19.51
CA TYR A 23 -33.65 19.88 -18.82
C TYR A 23 -34.70 19.14 -17.99
N GLN A 24 -34.85 17.85 -18.24
CA GLN A 24 -35.78 17.01 -17.49
C GLN A 24 -35.14 16.74 -16.11
N ASP A 25 -35.40 17.63 -15.16
CA ASP A 25 -35.10 17.42 -13.75
C ASP A 25 -36.08 16.37 -13.21
N ASP A 26 -35.62 15.12 -13.04
CA ASP A 26 -36.32 14.09 -12.26
C ASP A 26 -36.24 14.44 -10.75
N THR A 27 -36.79 15.59 -10.37
CA THR A 27 -36.89 16.03 -8.98
C THR A 27 -38.33 15.97 -8.51
N SER A 28 -38.75 14.79 -8.05
CA SER A 28 -39.79 14.67 -7.04
C SER A 28 -39.22 14.06 -5.75
N SER A 29 -38.18 14.67 -5.19
CA SER A 29 -37.91 14.62 -3.75
C SER A 29 -37.00 15.77 -3.36
N SER A 30 -37.59 16.78 -2.74
CA SER A 30 -36.93 17.85 -2.01
C SER A 30 -36.02 17.28 -0.91
N ASN A 31 -34.71 17.31 -1.10
CA ASN A 31 -33.71 17.78 -0.13
C ASN A 31 -32.27 17.62 -0.66
N SER A 32 -31.57 18.75 -0.70
CA SER A 32 -30.12 19.00 -0.75
C SER A 32 -29.25 18.27 -1.78
N ASP A 33 -28.69 19.07 -2.70
CA ASP A 33 -27.33 19.01 -3.23
C ASP A 33 -26.66 17.62 -3.19
N THR A 34 -26.99 16.77 -4.17
CA THR A 34 -26.27 15.51 -4.36
C THR A 34 -25.73 15.43 -5.78
N PHE A 35 -24.42 15.63 -5.88
CA PHE A 35 -23.60 15.24 -7.01
C PHE A 35 -23.89 13.77 -7.37
N THR A 36 -24.26 13.50 -8.61
CA THR A 36 -24.37 12.14 -9.13
C THR A 36 -23.00 11.65 -9.57
N ASP A 37 -22.44 10.71 -8.81
CA ASP A 37 -21.31 9.88 -9.23
C ASP A 37 -21.63 9.15 -10.55
N TYR A 38 -20.67 9.15 -11.47
CA TYR A 38 -20.68 8.35 -12.72
C TYR A 38 -20.71 6.82 -12.49
N ASN A 39 -20.83 6.35 -11.24
CA ASN A 39 -21.01 4.94 -10.88
C ASN A 39 -22.47 4.43 -11.05
N THR A 40 -23.35 5.22 -11.67
CA THR A 40 -24.79 4.94 -11.79
C THR A 40 -25.18 4.32 -13.14
N VAL A 41 -24.62 3.16 -13.47
CA VAL A 41 -25.23 2.26 -14.46
C VAL A 41 -25.42 0.88 -13.85
N GLY A 42 -26.65 0.61 -13.41
CA GLY A 42 -27.13 -0.71 -12.99
C GLY A 42 -27.40 -0.84 -11.49
N ASN A 43 -28.63 -0.50 -11.06
CA ASN A 43 -29.45 -0.95 -9.91
C ASN A 43 -28.87 -1.52 -8.58
N ARG A 44 -27.56 -1.60 -8.35
CA ARG A 44 -26.95 -1.86 -7.04
C ARG A 44 -26.18 -0.61 -6.64
N LYS A 45 -26.84 0.30 -5.94
CA LYS A 45 -26.16 1.37 -5.20
C LYS A 45 -25.29 0.71 -4.13
N SER A 46 -24.07 0.35 -4.47
CA SER A 46 -23.09 -0.06 -3.46
C SER A 46 -22.71 1.21 -2.71
N LYS A 47 -23.30 1.39 -1.52
CA LYS A 47 -23.04 2.52 -0.64
C LYS A 47 -21.84 2.18 0.25
N PHE A 48 -21.08 3.20 0.65
CA PHE A 48 -20.11 3.07 1.72
C PHE A 48 -20.80 2.53 2.98
N LEU A 49 -20.13 1.61 3.68
CA LEU A 49 -20.53 1.15 5.00
C LEU A 49 -19.73 1.90 6.06
N SER A 50 -20.43 2.53 7.00
CA SER A 50 -19.80 3.14 8.15
C SER A 50 -19.10 2.07 8.99
N ALA A 51 -17.87 2.36 9.41
CA ALA A 51 -17.06 1.52 10.27
C ALA A 51 -16.71 2.26 11.57
N GLU A 52 -16.50 1.50 12.64
CA GLU A 52 -16.09 2.02 13.95
C GLU A 52 -14.63 2.47 13.91
N SER A 53 -13.77 1.69 13.25
CA SER A 53 -12.34 2.00 13.19
C SER A 53 -11.61 1.33 12.03
N LEU A 54 -10.50 1.94 11.62
CA LEU A 54 -9.50 1.41 10.71
C LEU A 54 -8.16 1.27 11.45
N GLU A 55 -7.66 0.06 11.55
CA GLU A 55 -6.33 -0.25 12.09
C GLU A 55 -5.39 -0.68 10.96
N MET A 56 -4.16 -0.18 10.99
CA MET A 56 -3.13 -0.44 9.99
C MET A 56 -1.89 -1.04 10.67
N GLY A 57 -1.28 -2.02 10.01
CA GLY A 57 -0.13 -2.72 10.57
C GLY A 57 0.36 -3.86 9.70
N ASP A 58 0.82 -4.93 10.35
CA ASP A 58 1.30 -6.15 9.70
C ASP A 58 1.09 -7.37 10.63
N TYR A 59 1.23 -8.58 10.09
CA TYR A 59 1.25 -9.82 10.87
C TYR A 59 2.66 -10.12 11.39
N SER A 60 2.77 -10.32 12.71
CA SER A 60 4.01 -10.84 13.32
C SER A 60 4.08 -12.36 13.27
N LEU A 61 2.94 -13.04 13.35
CA LEU A 61 2.77 -14.48 13.17
C LEU A 61 1.41 -14.72 12.47
N PRO A 62 1.20 -15.89 11.84
CA PRO A 62 -0.13 -16.26 11.36
C PRO A 62 -1.13 -16.17 12.52
N GLY A 63 -2.17 -15.35 12.35
CA GLY A 63 -3.19 -15.14 13.37
C GLY A 63 -2.89 -14.05 14.41
N VAL A 64 -1.74 -13.38 14.35
CA VAL A 64 -1.32 -12.32 15.29
C VAL A 64 -1.12 -11.00 14.55
N PHE A 65 -2.12 -10.13 14.63
CA PHE A 65 -2.08 -8.80 14.01
C PHE A 65 -1.42 -7.79 14.94
N VAL A 66 -0.43 -7.07 14.43
CA VAL A 66 0.23 -5.97 15.14
C VAL A 66 -0.36 -4.65 14.66
N SER A 67 -1.13 -4.00 15.53
CA SER A 67 -1.79 -2.72 15.26
C SER A 67 -0.82 -1.56 15.51
N GLU A 68 -0.35 -0.91 14.45
CA GLU A 68 0.61 0.20 14.50
C GLU A 68 -0.07 1.57 14.50
N ALA A 69 -1.15 1.71 13.72
CA ALA A 69 -1.95 2.93 13.66
C ALA A 69 -3.44 2.59 13.73
N LYS A 70 -4.21 3.45 14.39
CA LYS A 70 -5.66 3.31 14.53
C LYS A 70 -6.35 4.64 14.29
N PHE A 71 -7.32 4.64 13.39
CA PHE A 71 -8.17 5.77 13.04
C PHE A 71 -9.63 5.43 13.36
N THR A 72 -10.36 6.36 13.97
CA THR A 72 -11.76 6.17 14.39
C THR A 72 -12.70 7.27 13.91
N GLN A 73 -12.16 8.30 13.24
CA GLN A 73 -12.95 9.44 12.78
C GLN A 73 -13.50 9.14 11.38
N SER A 74 -14.82 9.20 11.21
CA SER A 74 -15.51 9.13 9.91
C SER A 74 -15.00 8.01 9.00
N VAL A 75 -14.87 6.78 9.52
CA VAL A 75 -14.35 5.66 8.75
C VAL A 75 -15.47 5.07 7.89
N GLU A 76 -15.26 5.03 6.59
CA GLU A 76 -16.20 4.50 5.61
C GLU A 76 -15.51 3.47 4.71
N PHE A 77 -16.12 2.30 4.58
CA PHE A 77 -15.58 1.16 3.83
C PHE A 77 -16.40 0.87 2.58
N PHE A 78 -15.71 0.63 1.47
CA PHE A 78 -16.34 0.40 0.18
C PHE A 78 -15.57 -0.59 -0.69
N ILE A 79 -16.30 -1.47 -1.38
CA ILE A 79 -15.73 -2.38 -2.38
C ILE A 79 -16.27 -1.97 -3.75
N ASN A 80 -15.40 -1.40 -4.58
CA ASN A 80 -15.72 -1.07 -5.96
C ASN A 80 -15.43 -2.27 -6.86
N TYR A 81 -16.47 -3.04 -7.19
CA TYR A 81 -16.37 -4.21 -8.06
C TYR A 81 -16.08 -3.88 -9.53
N GLN A 82 -16.47 -2.68 -10.00
CA GLN A 82 -16.23 -2.25 -11.38
C GLN A 82 -14.75 -1.92 -11.60
N THR A 83 -14.17 -1.11 -10.72
CA THR A 83 -12.75 -0.76 -10.79
C THR A 83 -11.85 -1.79 -10.13
N ARG A 84 -12.42 -2.81 -9.47
CA ARG A 84 -11.73 -3.88 -8.72
C ARG A 84 -10.80 -3.33 -7.64
N LYS A 85 -11.34 -2.43 -6.82
CA LYS A 85 -10.62 -1.77 -5.72
C LYS A 85 -11.42 -1.82 -4.43
N ILE A 86 -10.72 -1.98 -3.31
CA ILE A 86 -11.25 -1.70 -1.98
C ILE A 86 -10.83 -0.28 -1.63
N ILE A 87 -11.78 0.51 -1.15
CA ILE A 87 -11.62 1.91 -0.79
C ILE A 87 -12.00 2.07 0.68
N VAL A 88 -11.15 2.73 1.45
CA VAL A 88 -11.49 3.14 2.82
C VAL A 88 -11.24 4.62 2.97
N GLU A 89 -12.29 5.37 3.28
CA GLU A 89 -12.21 6.80 3.60
C GLU A 89 -12.20 6.96 5.12
N PHE A 90 -11.41 7.91 5.62
CA PHE A 90 -11.29 8.16 7.05
C PHE A 90 -10.84 9.59 7.33
N GLY A 91 -11.25 10.13 8.47
CA GLY A 91 -10.83 11.45 8.94
C GLY A 91 -9.50 11.38 9.69
N LEU A 92 -8.68 12.41 9.50
CA LEU A 92 -7.52 12.71 10.32
C LEU A 92 -7.41 14.22 10.52
N ASP A 93 -7.52 14.67 11.78
CA ASP A 93 -7.60 16.08 12.16
C ASP A 93 -8.73 16.82 11.40
N GLN A 94 -8.35 17.71 10.47
CA GLN A 94 -9.26 18.48 9.61
C GLN A 94 -9.25 18.01 8.15
N HIS A 95 -8.68 16.83 7.87
CA HIS A 95 -8.53 16.28 6.54
C HIS A 95 -9.31 14.98 6.40
N THR A 96 -9.87 14.77 5.22
CA THR A 96 -10.41 13.46 4.81
C THR A 96 -9.37 12.76 3.97
N LEU A 97 -9.03 11.55 4.36
CA LEU A 97 -8.09 10.67 3.69
C LEU A 97 -8.84 9.52 3.03
N LYS A 98 -8.25 8.99 1.97
CA LYS A 98 -8.72 7.81 1.26
C LYS A 98 -7.55 6.88 1.00
N LEU A 99 -7.71 5.60 1.30
CA LEU A 99 -6.79 4.55 0.86
C LEU A 99 -7.47 3.65 -0.17
N GLU A 100 -6.70 3.18 -1.15
CA GLU A 100 -7.15 2.27 -2.20
C GLU A 100 -6.25 1.04 -2.29
N ILE A 101 -6.85 -0.15 -2.35
CA ILE A 101 -6.18 -1.45 -2.52
C ILE A 101 -6.76 -2.14 -3.75
N ASN A 102 -5.94 -2.59 -4.70
CA ASN A 102 -6.45 -3.31 -5.87
C ASN A 102 -6.69 -4.79 -5.51
N PHE A 103 -7.73 -5.40 -6.09
CA PHE A 103 -8.04 -6.82 -5.84
C PHE A 103 -6.88 -7.76 -6.18
N LYS A 104 -6.13 -7.44 -7.25
CA LYS A 104 -4.97 -8.24 -7.70
C LYS A 104 -3.81 -8.26 -6.70
N ASP A 105 -3.77 -7.30 -5.78
CA ASP A 105 -2.67 -7.12 -4.83
C ASP A 105 -3.00 -7.76 -3.47
N ILE A 106 -4.24 -8.19 -3.25
CA ILE A 106 -4.66 -8.85 -2.00
C ILE A 106 -4.02 -10.25 -1.92
N ILE A 107 -3.38 -10.52 -0.78
CA ILE A 107 -2.78 -11.82 -0.46
C ILE A 107 -3.79 -12.59 0.39
N ASN A 108 -4.09 -13.82 -0.03
CA ASN A 108 -5.10 -14.68 0.59
C ASN A 108 -6.52 -14.09 0.52
N ASP A 109 -7.48 -14.83 1.07
CA ASP A 109 -8.85 -14.34 1.21
C ASP A 109 -8.95 -13.32 2.36
N ILE A 110 -9.87 -12.38 2.24
CA ILE A 110 -10.26 -11.45 3.30
C ILE A 110 -10.67 -12.25 4.54
N HIS A 111 -10.00 -11.97 5.65
CA HIS A 111 -10.33 -12.58 6.93
C HIS A 111 -11.52 -11.84 7.55
N SER A 112 -12.66 -12.53 7.67
CA SER A 112 -13.85 -12.01 8.34
C SER A 112 -14.05 -12.70 9.69
N GLU A 113 -14.40 -11.91 10.70
CA GLU A 113 -14.69 -12.38 12.06
C GLU A 113 -15.98 -11.73 12.57
N LEU A 114 -16.66 -12.44 13.48
CA LEU A 114 -17.76 -11.91 14.27
C LEU A 114 -17.42 -12.07 15.75
N ASP A 115 -17.57 -11.00 16.52
CA ASP A 115 -17.53 -11.07 17.98
C ASP A 115 -18.95 -10.94 18.52
N ALA A 116 -19.44 -12.04 19.10
CA ALA A 116 -20.74 -12.13 19.78
C ALA A 116 -20.59 -12.13 21.31
N SER A 117 -19.39 -11.90 21.84
CA SER A 117 -19.07 -12.09 23.27
C SER A 117 -19.19 -10.82 24.12
N GLN A 118 -19.48 -9.66 23.53
CA GLN A 118 -19.70 -8.41 24.25
C GLN A 118 -21.10 -7.84 23.98
N GLN A 119 -21.54 -6.89 24.83
CA GLN A 119 -22.86 -6.23 24.76
C GLN A 119 -23.18 -5.56 23.39
N THR A 120 -22.19 -5.45 22.49
CA THR A 120 -22.30 -4.91 21.13
C THR A 120 -21.85 -5.96 20.11
N SER A 121 -22.66 -6.21 19.07
CA SER A 121 -22.30 -7.15 18.00
C SER A 121 -21.30 -6.51 17.04
N ARG A 122 -20.06 -7.00 16.98
CA ARG A 122 -19.01 -6.44 16.11
C ARG A 122 -18.63 -7.38 14.98
N GLY A 123 -18.43 -6.81 13.80
CA GLY A 123 -17.85 -7.48 12.63
C GLY A 123 -16.45 -6.96 12.34
N PHE A 124 -15.55 -7.83 11.88
CA PHE A 124 -14.21 -7.43 11.49
C PHE A 124 -13.87 -7.93 10.10
N ILE A 125 -13.17 -7.08 9.34
CA ILE A 125 -12.60 -7.41 8.04
C ILE A 125 -11.11 -7.11 8.12
N THR A 126 -10.26 -8.10 7.87
CA THR A 126 -8.81 -7.92 7.79
C THR A 126 -8.31 -8.29 6.40
N ILE A 127 -7.62 -7.35 5.76
CA ILE A 127 -7.15 -7.42 4.37
C ILE A 127 -5.64 -7.39 4.41
N GLU A 128 -5.00 -8.43 3.89
CA GLU A 128 -3.55 -8.48 3.67
C GLU A 128 -3.27 -8.11 2.21
N SER A 129 -2.36 -7.17 1.98
CA SER A 129 -1.98 -6.68 0.65
C SER A 129 -0.49 -6.91 0.42
N LYS A 130 -0.14 -7.24 -0.82
CA LYS A 130 1.25 -7.45 -1.27
C LYS A 130 2.06 -6.17 -1.30
N TYR A 131 1.40 -5.08 -1.66
CA TYR A 131 1.99 -3.76 -1.73
C TYR A 131 1.20 -2.80 -0.83
N PRO A 132 1.81 -1.72 -0.34
CA PRO A 132 1.11 -0.70 0.42
C PRO A 132 -0.11 -0.16 -0.33
N ALA A 133 -1.10 0.32 0.43
CA ALA A 133 -2.24 0.98 -0.16
C ALA A 133 -1.82 2.30 -0.84
N THR A 134 -2.63 2.72 -1.81
CA THR A 134 -2.51 4.03 -2.44
C THR A 134 -3.25 5.06 -1.61
N TYR A 135 -2.57 6.10 -1.13
CA TYR A 135 -3.18 7.09 -0.24
C TYR A 135 -3.46 8.42 -0.94
N TRP A 136 -4.57 9.03 -0.53
CA TRP A 136 -5.08 10.30 -1.04
C TRP A 136 -5.60 11.19 0.09
N VAL A 137 -5.59 12.49 -0.11
CA VAL A 137 -6.18 13.52 0.74
C VAL A 137 -7.16 14.37 -0.08
N LEU A 138 -8.30 14.68 0.51
CA LEU A 138 -9.32 15.52 -0.12
C LEU A 138 -8.88 16.99 -0.07
N LYS A 139 -8.86 17.67 -1.22
CA LYS A 139 -8.66 19.12 -1.30
C LYS A 139 -9.82 19.84 -0.62
N LYS A 140 -9.50 20.76 0.29
CA LYS A 140 -10.48 21.78 0.71
C LYS A 140 -10.79 22.67 -0.49
N LYS A 141 -12.07 22.76 -0.89
CA LYS A 141 -12.51 23.59 -2.03
C LYS A 141 -11.93 25.00 -1.90
N SER A 142 -11.09 25.41 -2.84
CA SER A 142 -10.73 26.82 -3.01
C SER A 142 -11.82 27.49 -3.83
N SER A 143 -12.53 28.44 -3.23
CA SER A 143 -13.69 29.16 -3.78
C SER A 143 -13.41 30.05 -5.01
N LYS A 144 -12.32 29.85 -5.73
CA LYS A 144 -11.86 30.78 -6.76
C LYS A 144 -12.47 30.57 -8.16
N TYR A 145 -13.05 29.40 -8.44
CA TYR A 145 -13.64 29.13 -9.76
C TYR A 145 -14.91 28.28 -9.64
N ASP A 146 -16.04 28.84 -10.09
CA ASP A 146 -17.34 28.18 -10.32
C ASP A 146 -17.22 27.19 -11.50
N VAL A 147 -16.52 26.07 -11.28
CA VAL A 147 -16.52 24.94 -12.21
C VAL A 147 -16.97 23.72 -11.44
N ASN A 148 -17.93 22.98 -11.99
CA ASN A 148 -18.42 21.72 -11.43
C ASN A 148 -17.31 20.66 -11.47
N TRP A 149 -16.45 20.65 -10.46
CA TRP A 149 -15.47 19.59 -10.22
C TRP A 149 -16.20 18.30 -9.82
N CYS A 150 -15.82 17.15 -10.39
CA CYS A 150 -16.22 15.87 -9.83
C CYS A 150 -15.53 15.68 -8.47
N ILE A 151 -16.15 14.96 -7.53
CA ILE A 151 -15.51 14.63 -6.24
C ILE A 151 -14.18 13.87 -6.46
N ASP A 152 -14.10 13.09 -7.53
CA ASP A 152 -12.90 12.37 -7.96
C ASP A 152 -11.73 13.31 -8.30
N ASP A 153 -12.00 14.51 -8.83
CA ASP A 153 -10.99 15.50 -9.17
C ASP A 153 -10.43 16.26 -7.94
N SER A 154 -11.03 16.02 -6.77
CA SER A 154 -10.69 16.69 -5.53
C SER A 154 -9.65 15.92 -4.70
N TRP A 155 -9.21 14.74 -5.14
CA TRP A 155 -8.26 13.90 -4.40
C TRP A 155 -6.82 14.13 -4.85
N ASN A 156 -5.95 14.44 -3.88
CA ASN A 156 -4.51 14.53 -4.08
C ASN A 156 -3.79 13.34 -3.49
N ARG A 157 -2.80 12.80 -4.21
CA ARG A 157 -1.90 11.77 -3.68
C ARG A 157 -1.12 12.30 -2.49
N ILE A 158 -0.91 11.41 -1.52
CA ILE A 158 0.00 11.65 -0.40
C ILE A 158 1.01 10.52 -0.28
N THR A 159 2.19 10.87 0.20
CA THR A 159 3.30 9.95 0.45
C THR A 159 3.56 9.74 1.95
N GLU A 160 2.95 10.60 2.78
CA GLU A 160 3.07 10.66 4.24
C GLU A 160 1.69 11.01 4.81
N ILE A 161 1.27 10.35 5.90
CA ILE A 161 -0.06 10.59 6.50
C ILE A 161 -0.06 11.79 7.46
N HIS A 162 1.05 12.01 8.17
CA HIS A 162 1.21 13.15 9.08
C HIS A 162 1.99 14.27 8.39
N THR A 163 1.41 15.47 8.34
CA THR A 163 1.94 16.65 7.62
C THR A 163 3.15 17.32 8.28
N LYS A 164 3.70 16.77 9.37
CA LYS A 164 4.92 17.31 9.99
C LYS A 164 6.13 16.89 9.17
N ILE A 165 6.46 17.70 8.16
CA ILE A 165 7.67 17.57 7.35
C ILE A 165 8.88 17.44 8.28
N LYS A 166 9.45 16.24 8.38
CA LYS A 166 10.74 16.04 9.05
C LYS A 166 11.83 16.67 8.17
N LYS A 167 12.62 17.58 8.73
CA LYS A 167 13.82 18.10 8.07
C LYS A 167 14.91 17.03 8.12
N GLY A 168 15.31 16.50 6.97
CA GLY A 168 16.37 15.52 6.79
C GLY A 168 16.28 14.87 5.41
N GLY A 169 17.35 14.24 4.94
CA GLY A 169 17.29 13.42 3.72
C GLY A 169 16.29 12.26 3.87
N VAL A 170 15.94 11.58 2.77
CA VAL A 170 15.09 10.39 2.81
C VAL A 170 15.78 9.35 3.69
N ARG A 171 15.26 9.14 4.91
CA ARG A 171 15.77 8.14 5.86
C ARG A 171 14.99 6.85 5.62
N TYR A 172 15.69 5.79 5.23
CA TYR A 172 15.10 4.51 4.81
C TYR A 172 14.76 3.59 5.97
N TYR A 173 15.23 3.91 7.18
CA TYR A 173 14.68 3.28 8.36
C TYR A 173 13.25 3.73 8.52
N LYS A 174 12.35 2.78 8.26
CA LYS A 174 10.96 2.76 8.61
C LYS A 174 10.73 3.52 9.94
N ASP A 175 10.51 4.83 9.88
CA ASP A 175 10.09 5.65 11.02
C ASP A 175 8.61 5.34 11.31
N ASN A 176 8.20 5.18 12.56
CA ASN A 176 6.92 4.58 13.01
C ASN A 176 5.60 5.14 12.40
N GLU A 177 5.65 6.10 11.48
CA GLU A 177 4.49 6.83 10.93
C GLU A 177 4.44 6.83 9.39
N GLU A 178 5.19 5.95 8.71
CA GLU A 178 5.19 5.89 7.24
C GLU A 178 4.11 4.94 6.67
N PRO A 179 3.23 5.42 5.77
CA PRO A 179 2.16 4.61 5.18
C PRO A 179 2.65 3.40 4.39
N GLY A 180 3.88 3.45 3.86
CA GLY A 180 4.47 2.40 3.02
C GLY A 180 4.86 1.13 3.78
N LYS A 181 4.65 1.10 5.09
CA LYS A 181 4.95 -0.05 5.94
C LYS A 181 3.77 -0.98 6.12
N TRP A 182 2.57 -0.43 6.11
CA TRP A 182 1.38 -1.16 6.49
C TRP A 182 0.87 -1.93 5.29
N LEU A 183 0.80 -3.24 5.48
CA LEU A 183 0.36 -4.20 4.46
C LEU A 183 -0.93 -4.90 4.90
N VAL A 184 -1.29 -4.79 6.18
CA VAL A 184 -2.50 -5.38 6.74
C VAL A 184 -3.41 -4.28 7.25
N PHE A 185 -4.66 -4.31 6.79
CA PHE A 185 -5.70 -3.32 7.10
C PHE A 185 -6.86 -4.03 7.78
N ARG A 186 -7.13 -3.69 9.04
CA ARG A 186 -8.24 -4.24 9.83
C ARG A 186 -9.32 -3.18 10.02
N ILE A 187 -10.51 -3.46 9.52
CA ILE A 187 -11.69 -2.61 9.67
C ILE A 187 -12.62 -3.25 10.70
N THR A 188 -13.02 -2.45 11.68
CA THR A 188 -13.98 -2.84 12.73
C THR A 188 -15.31 -2.20 12.42
N PHE A 189 -16.37 -2.99 12.47
CA PHE A 189 -17.73 -2.58 12.21
C PHE A 189 -18.58 -2.76 13.46
N ASP A 190 -19.29 -1.71 13.83
CA ASP A 190 -20.39 -1.79 14.80
C ASP A 190 -21.66 -2.20 14.03
N LEU A 191 -22.11 -3.44 14.21
CA LEU A 191 -23.27 -3.96 13.49
C LEU A 191 -24.56 -3.25 13.90
N ASP A 192 -24.61 -2.64 15.09
CA ASP A 192 -25.76 -1.86 15.55
C ASP A 192 -25.88 -0.53 14.81
N GLN A 193 -24.77 0.00 14.28
CA GLN A 193 -24.73 1.25 13.51
C GLN A 193 -24.87 1.05 11.99
N ILE A 194 -24.53 -0.12 11.47
CA ILE A 194 -24.67 -0.43 10.03
C ILE A 194 -26.14 -0.63 9.63
N GLY A 195 -26.93 -1.26 10.51
CA GLY A 195 -28.36 -1.51 10.31
C GLY A 195 -29.22 -0.63 11.23
N ARG A 196 -30.55 -0.81 11.19
CA ARG A 196 -31.43 -0.23 12.22
C ARG A 196 -31.36 -1.00 13.54
N ASN A 197 -30.84 -2.23 13.49
CA ASN A 197 -30.62 -3.14 14.60
C ASN A 197 -29.51 -4.13 14.25
N SER A 198 -29.02 -4.88 15.25
CA SER A 198 -27.92 -5.85 15.12
C SER A 198 -28.19 -6.93 14.07
N ILE A 199 -29.45 -7.35 13.89
CA ILE A 199 -29.84 -8.42 12.96
C ILE A 199 -29.73 -7.93 11.52
N GLU A 200 -30.22 -6.71 11.25
CA GLU A 200 -30.08 -6.07 9.93
C GLU A 200 -28.60 -5.77 9.63
N GLY A 201 -27.85 -5.28 10.62
CA GLY A 201 -26.40 -5.04 10.47
C GLY A 201 -25.63 -6.31 10.16
N LEU A 202 -25.92 -7.41 10.86
CA LEU A 202 -25.35 -8.72 10.57
C LEU A 202 -25.72 -9.20 9.16
N GLY A 203 -26.97 -8.99 8.73
CA GLY A 203 -27.41 -9.31 7.37
C GLY A 203 -26.61 -8.56 6.31
N ARG A 204 -26.43 -7.25 6.47
CA ARG A 204 -25.62 -6.41 5.57
C ARG A 204 -24.14 -6.81 5.56
N PHE A 205 -23.59 -7.13 6.72
CA PHE A 205 -22.20 -7.61 6.83
C PHE A 205 -22.00 -8.93 6.09
N LYS A 206 -22.94 -9.89 6.25
CA LYS A 206 -22.91 -11.17 5.52
C LYS A 206 -23.04 -10.95 4.01
N GLU A 207 -23.98 -10.10 3.57
CA GLU A 207 -24.17 -9.76 2.16
C GLU A 207 -22.89 -9.15 1.55
N LEU A 208 -22.18 -8.30 2.30
CA LEU A 208 -20.89 -7.76 1.86
C LEU A 208 -19.85 -8.85 1.63
N ILE A 209 -19.71 -9.80 2.56
CA ILE A 209 -18.77 -10.91 2.43
C ILE A 209 -19.16 -11.86 1.29
N GLU A 210 -20.45 -12.14 1.11
CA GLU A 210 -20.97 -12.95 0.00
C GLU A 210 -20.68 -12.30 -1.36
N ASN A 211 -20.98 -11.01 -1.50
CA ASN A 211 -20.65 -10.25 -2.72
C ASN A 211 -19.12 -10.21 -2.95
N ALA A 212 -18.31 -10.10 -1.90
CA ALA A 212 -16.85 -10.19 -2.02
C ALA A 212 -16.39 -11.59 -2.49
N ALA A 213 -17.07 -12.66 -2.06
CA ALA A 213 -16.76 -14.03 -2.47
C ALA A 213 -17.03 -14.28 -3.97
N GLU A 214 -18.01 -13.60 -4.58
CA GLU A 214 -18.24 -13.64 -6.04
C GLU A 214 -17.00 -13.21 -6.84
N TYR A 215 -16.16 -12.35 -6.26
CA TYR A 215 -14.93 -11.83 -6.87
C TYR A 215 -13.66 -12.53 -6.36
N ASN A 216 -13.80 -13.68 -5.68
CA ASN A 216 -12.72 -14.43 -5.04
C ASN A 216 -11.92 -13.60 -4.01
N LEU A 217 -12.58 -12.64 -3.35
CA LEU A 217 -11.97 -11.88 -2.26
C LEU A 217 -12.23 -12.52 -0.90
N ALA A 218 -13.23 -13.38 -0.78
CA ALA A 218 -13.58 -14.08 0.45
C ALA A 218 -13.89 -15.55 0.14
N PRO A 219 -13.82 -16.45 1.14
CA PRO A 219 -14.17 -17.85 0.94
C PRO A 219 -15.63 -17.99 0.48
N ARG A 220 -15.89 -18.81 -0.54
CA ARG A 220 -17.24 -19.01 -1.09
C ARG A 220 -18.21 -19.70 -0.14
N ASN A 221 -17.68 -20.45 0.82
CA ASN A 221 -18.43 -20.88 1.97
C ASN A 221 -18.41 -19.71 2.96
N SER A 222 -19.44 -18.87 2.96
CA SER A 222 -19.60 -17.64 3.76
C SER A 222 -19.54 -17.82 5.30
N ASN A 223 -18.95 -18.90 5.79
CA ASN A 223 -18.66 -19.18 7.17
C ASN A 223 -17.61 -18.17 7.66
N ILE A 224 -18.13 -17.03 8.12
CA ILE A 224 -17.36 -16.06 8.90
C ILE A 224 -16.71 -16.82 10.05
N ARG A 225 -15.39 -16.67 10.22
CA ARG A 225 -14.64 -17.45 11.20
C ARG A 225 -15.00 -16.96 12.60
N ASN A 226 -15.22 -17.91 13.51
CA ASN A 226 -15.32 -17.63 14.96
C ASN A 226 -13.93 -17.52 15.63
N CYS A 227 -12.84 -17.48 14.86
CA CYS A 227 -11.49 -17.39 15.38
C CYS A 227 -11.00 -15.96 15.26
N SER A 228 -11.04 -15.22 16.38
CA SER A 228 -10.57 -13.85 16.41
C SER A 228 -9.04 -13.78 16.31
N LEU A 229 -8.55 -12.82 15.53
CA LEU A 229 -7.12 -12.53 15.48
C LEU A 229 -6.62 -12.02 16.84
N LYS A 230 -5.42 -12.45 17.25
CA LYS A 230 -4.76 -11.89 18.43
C LYS A 230 -4.20 -10.53 18.07
N ILE A 231 -4.70 -9.48 18.71
CA ILE A 231 -4.24 -8.10 18.48
C ILE A 231 -3.13 -7.76 19.48
N VAL A 232 -2.00 -7.28 18.96
CA VAL A 232 -0.88 -6.77 19.75
C VAL A 232 -0.64 -5.32 19.35
N ARG A 233 -0.37 -4.44 20.33
CA ARG A 233 -0.06 -3.03 20.03
C ARG A 233 1.38 -2.91 19.50
N GLY A 234 1.52 -2.25 18.35
CA GLY A 234 2.77 -2.05 17.61
C GLY A 234 3.85 -1.18 18.27
N PRO A 235 3.53 -0.09 18.99
CA PRO A 235 4.55 0.81 19.53
C PRO A 235 5.51 0.09 20.49
N GLY A 236 6.78 -0.02 20.08
CA GLY A 236 7.86 -0.62 20.90
C GLY A 236 8.14 -2.10 20.65
N LEU A 237 7.45 -2.78 19.73
CA LEU A 237 7.74 -4.18 19.39
C LEU A 237 8.93 -4.36 18.44
N ARG A 238 9.33 -3.31 17.74
CA ARG A 238 10.48 -3.36 16.84
C ARG A 238 11.74 -3.23 17.69
N SER A 239 12.50 -4.31 17.77
CA SER A 239 13.80 -4.27 18.41
C SER A 239 14.77 -3.49 17.52
N ASN A 240 15.55 -2.59 18.14
CA ASN A 240 16.59 -1.80 17.47
C ASN A 240 17.79 -2.70 17.11
N HIS A 241 17.63 -3.57 16.11
CA HIS A 241 18.68 -4.49 15.64
C HIS A 241 19.81 -3.80 14.87
N PHE A 242 19.75 -2.47 14.74
CA PHE A 242 20.73 -1.64 14.05
C PHE A 242 22.17 -1.90 14.49
N ARG A 243 22.38 -2.25 15.77
CA ARG A 243 23.73 -2.50 16.29
C ARG A 243 24.35 -3.79 15.78
N THR A 244 23.55 -4.81 15.51
CA THR A 244 24.03 -6.13 15.09
C THR A 244 24.10 -6.23 13.56
N ARG A 245 23.29 -5.42 12.87
CA ARG A 245 23.30 -5.29 11.41
C ARG A 245 24.64 -4.77 10.87
N THR A 246 25.35 -3.92 11.62
CA THR A 246 26.70 -3.44 11.24
C THR A 246 27.78 -4.52 11.22
N LEU A 247 27.50 -5.74 11.70
CA LEU A 247 28.42 -6.87 11.63
C LEU A 247 28.44 -7.53 10.25
N LEU A 248 27.42 -7.29 9.41
CA LEU A 248 27.31 -7.90 8.10
C LEU A 248 28.20 -7.20 7.08
N THR A 249 28.68 -7.96 6.08
CA THR A 249 29.29 -7.34 4.89
C THR A 249 28.19 -6.64 4.09
N PHE A 250 28.58 -5.66 3.27
CA PHE A 250 27.63 -4.90 2.45
C PHE A 250 26.72 -5.80 1.61
N GLU A 251 27.27 -6.85 0.99
CA GLU A 251 26.52 -7.75 0.10
C GLU A 251 25.45 -8.53 0.87
N VAL A 252 25.78 -9.03 2.06
CA VAL A 252 24.85 -9.77 2.91
C VAL A 252 23.78 -8.82 3.43
N ASP A 253 24.18 -7.64 3.88
CA ASP A 253 23.25 -6.64 4.41
C ASP A 253 22.26 -6.15 3.35
N TYR A 254 22.77 -5.86 2.14
CA TYR A 254 21.96 -5.51 0.99
C TYR A 254 20.92 -6.60 0.68
N MET A 255 21.32 -7.87 0.71
CA MET A 255 20.39 -8.99 0.49
C MET A 255 19.41 -9.21 1.64
N VAL A 256 19.76 -8.87 2.88
CA VAL A 256 18.80 -8.82 3.99
C VAL A 256 17.76 -7.73 3.73
N GLU A 257 18.20 -6.53 3.35
CA GLU A 257 17.32 -5.41 3.02
C GLU A 257 16.40 -5.72 1.82
N CYS A 258 16.90 -6.43 0.80
CA CYS A 258 16.06 -6.99 -0.28
C CYS A 258 14.87 -7.77 0.31
N ASN A 259 15.14 -8.71 1.21
CA ASN A 259 14.09 -9.55 1.78
C ASN A 259 13.16 -8.80 2.75
N ILE A 260 13.64 -7.76 3.44
CA ILE A 260 12.82 -6.90 4.31
C ILE A 260 11.91 -5.99 3.48
N SER A 261 12.43 -5.36 2.43
CA SER A 261 11.67 -4.42 1.60
C SER A 261 10.44 -5.07 0.93
N PHE A 262 10.55 -6.34 0.54
CA PHE A 262 9.44 -7.15 0.00
C PHE A 262 8.58 -7.84 1.07
N ASN A 263 8.84 -7.58 2.36
CA ASN A 263 8.18 -8.23 3.49
C ASN A 263 8.33 -9.76 3.50
N TYR A 264 9.37 -10.34 2.90
CA TYR A 264 9.66 -11.79 3.07
C TYR A 264 10.24 -12.08 4.44
N LEU A 265 11.01 -11.13 4.97
CA LEU A 265 11.40 -11.04 6.37
C LEU A 265 10.72 -9.82 7.00
N ASN A 266 10.35 -9.91 8.28
CA ASN A 266 9.84 -8.76 9.02
C ASN A 266 10.78 -8.34 10.12
N GLU A 267 10.80 -7.05 10.38
CA GLU A 267 11.47 -6.47 11.53
C GLU A 267 10.96 -7.02 12.88
N TYR A 268 9.69 -7.44 12.97
CA TYR A 268 9.13 -8.09 14.17
C TYR A 268 9.73 -9.46 14.49
N ASN A 269 10.27 -10.14 13.48
CA ASN A 269 10.72 -11.52 13.61
C ASN A 269 12.24 -11.68 13.51
N LEU A 270 12.95 -10.59 13.22
CA LEU A 270 14.41 -10.56 13.21
C LEU A 270 14.92 -10.40 14.64
N CYS A 271 16.11 -10.91 14.91
CA CYS A 271 16.75 -10.84 16.21
C CYS A 271 18.27 -10.73 16.07
N ASP A 272 18.96 -10.28 17.11
CA ASP A 272 20.42 -10.13 17.08
C ASP A 272 21.15 -11.46 16.83
N GLU A 273 20.57 -12.57 17.28
CA GLU A 273 21.09 -13.91 17.02
C GLU A 273 21.05 -14.26 15.52
N PHE A 274 19.99 -13.87 14.80
CA PHE A 274 19.89 -14.06 13.35
C PHE A 274 21.01 -13.34 12.61
N PHE A 275 21.26 -12.07 12.94
CA PHE A 275 22.34 -11.28 12.32
C PHE A 275 23.73 -11.81 12.70
N SER A 276 23.92 -12.18 13.98
CA SER A 276 25.17 -12.76 14.46
C SER A 276 25.47 -14.07 13.74
N LEU A 277 24.47 -14.94 13.57
CA LEU A 277 24.62 -16.21 12.86
C LEU A 277 24.99 -16.00 11.39
N LEU A 278 24.35 -15.07 10.69
CA LEU A 278 24.70 -14.70 9.31
C LEU A 278 26.14 -14.18 9.19
N SER A 279 26.60 -13.37 10.15
CA SER A 279 27.97 -12.81 10.16
C SER A 279 29.06 -13.87 10.36
N GLN A 280 28.72 -15.01 10.99
CA GLN A 280 29.65 -16.11 11.23
C GLN A 280 29.79 -17.06 10.02
N GLN A 281 28.86 -17.01 9.07
CA GLN A 281 28.93 -17.85 7.88
C GLN A 281 29.80 -17.21 6.78
N PRO A 282 30.38 -18.01 5.88
CA PRO A 282 30.98 -17.47 4.67
C PRO A 282 29.96 -16.63 3.88
N THR A 283 30.36 -15.45 3.39
CA THR A 283 29.50 -14.52 2.64
C THR A 283 28.65 -15.22 1.59
N ARG A 284 29.22 -16.17 0.84
CA ARG A 284 28.52 -16.89 -0.22
C ARG A 284 27.36 -17.75 0.29
N VAL A 285 27.56 -18.45 1.41
CA VAL A 285 26.52 -19.27 2.05
C VAL A 285 25.36 -18.39 2.49
N SER A 286 25.66 -17.26 3.14
CA SER A 286 24.64 -16.28 3.54
C SER A 286 23.86 -15.74 2.34
N LEU A 287 24.56 -15.38 1.25
CA LEU A 287 23.93 -14.89 0.02
C LEU A 287 23.03 -15.95 -0.61
N ASP A 288 23.48 -17.19 -0.75
CA ASP A 288 22.69 -18.25 -1.38
C ASP A 288 21.41 -18.56 -0.59
N ILE A 289 21.46 -18.52 0.75
CA ILE A 289 20.27 -18.67 1.59
C ILE A 289 19.33 -17.48 1.39
N LEU A 290 19.83 -16.25 1.43
CA LEU A 290 19.02 -15.03 1.26
C LEU A 290 18.42 -14.90 -0.16
N GLU A 291 19.15 -15.29 -1.19
CA GLU A 291 18.66 -15.43 -2.58
C GLU A 291 17.58 -16.51 -2.66
N GLY A 292 17.75 -17.60 -1.90
CA GLY A 292 16.75 -18.66 -1.75
C GLY A 292 15.44 -18.16 -1.12
N ILE A 293 15.53 -17.34 -0.06
CA ILE A 293 14.35 -16.69 0.55
C ILE A 293 13.65 -15.81 -0.47
N TYR A 294 14.39 -14.93 -1.14
CA TYR A 294 13.86 -14.02 -2.15
C TYR A 294 13.15 -14.78 -3.28
N SER A 295 13.76 -15.86 -3.77
CA SER A 295 13.24 -16.68 -4.86
C SER A 295 11.92 -17.36 -4.51
N ARG A 296 11.69 -17.72 -3.24
CA ARG A 296 10.43 -18.33 -2.77
C ARG A 296 9.27 -17.34 -2.79
N LYS A 297 9.53 -16.03 -2.70
CA LYS A 297 8.54 -14.95 -2.68
C LYS A 297 7.42 -15.15 -1.65
N LYS A 298 7.79 -15.69 -0.49
CA LYS A 298 6.86 -16.04 0.60
C LYS A 298 7.40 -15.52 1.93
N ARG A 299 6.49 -15.10 2.78
CA ARG A 299 6.77 -14.66 4.15
C ARG A 299 7.36 -15.80 4.99
N ILE A 300 8.46 -15.53 5.67
CA ILE A 300 9.05 -16.39 6.70
C ILE A 300 8.81 -15.74 8.07
N TYR A 301 7.97 -16.39 8.87
CA TYR A 301 7.58 -15.90 10.20
C TYR A 301 8.61 -16.22 11.29
N ASN A 302 9.45 -17.24 11.10
CA ASN A 302 10.53 -17.63 12.03
C ASN A 302 11.90 -17.63 11.31
N PRO A 303 12.50 -16.46 11.05
CA PRO A 303 13.74 -16.34 10.29
C PRO A 303 14.92 -17.12 10.87
N LEU A 304 15.12 -17.10 12.19
CA LEU A 304 16.22 -17.78 12.86
C LEU A 304 16.14 -19.31 12.68
N THR A 305 14.98 -19.90 12.96
CA THR A 305 14.75 -21.34 12.78
C THR A 305 14.94 -21.75 11.32
N TYR A 306 14.45 -20.94 10.39
CA TYR A 306 14.64 -21.17 8.97
C TYR A 306 16.13 -21.16 8.59
N LEU A 307 16.88 -20.15 9.04
CA LEU A 307 18.31 -20.03 8.78
C LEU A 307 19.09 -21.23 9.30
N LEU A 308 18.83 -21.67 10.53
CA LEU A 308 19.44 -22.89 11.10
C LEU A 308 19.15 -24.12 10.24
N SER A 309 17.90 -24.31 9.82
CA SER A 309 17.53 -25.45 8.98
C SER A 309 18.21 -25.44 7.61
N GLU A 310 18.41 -24.26 7.01
CA GLU A 310 19.13 -24.15 5.74
C GLU A 310 20.63 -24.40 5.90
N LEU A 311 21.24 -24.00 7.02
CA LEU A 311 22.66 -24.27 7.30
C LEU A 311 22.95 -25.75 7.57
N GLU A 312 21.98 -26.49 8.11
CA GLU A 312 22.09 -27.95 8.28
C GLU A 312 22.11 -28.69 6.94
N ASN A 313 21.47 -28.14 5.90
CA ASN A 313 21.36 -28.75 4.58
C ASN A 313 22.73 -28.88 3.88
N PHE A 314 23.02 -30.09 3.37
CA PHE A 314 24.29 -30.41 2.70
C PHE A 314 24.61 -29.57 1.46
N LYS A 315 23.59 -28.97 0.81
CA LYS A 315 23.74 -28.16 -0.40
C LYS A 315 24.73 -27.00 -0.21
N TYR A 316 24.71 -26.36 0.96
CA TYR A 316 25.57 -25.20 1.25
C TYR A 316 26.90 -25.56 1.90
N LYS A 317 27.16 -26.86 2.13
CA LYS A 317 28.42 -27.38 2.69
C LYS A 317 29.48 -27.67 1.61
N LEU A 318 29.08 -27.81 0.34
CA LEU A 318 29.98 -28.17 -0.77
C LEU A 318 30.19 -27.07 -1.81
N ASP A 319 29.29 -26.09 -1.94
CA ASP A 319 29.29 -25.16 -3.06
C ASP A 319 30.03 -23.85 -2.72
N ASN A 320 31.36 -23.90 -2.78
CA ASN A 320 32.26 -22.76 -2.50
C ASN A 320 32.80 -22.11 -3.79
N GLY A 321 32.22 -22.41 -4.96
CA GLY A 321 32.64 -21.79 -6.22
C GLY A 321 32.20 -20.32 -6.27
N ALA A 322 33.16 -19.40 -6.44
CA ALA A 322 32.81 -18.03 -6.78
C ALA A 322 32.03 -18.01 -8.10
N LYS A 323 30.88 -17.32 -8.12
CA LYS A 323 30.13 -17.11 -9.35
C LYS A 323 31.04 -16.38 -10.33
N TYR A 324 31.37 -17.03 -11.46
CA TYR A 324 32.24 -16.42 -12.46
C TYR A 324 31.54 -15.19 -13.05
N ILE A 325 32.13 -14.02 -12.82
CA ILE A 325 31.70 -12.76 -13.42
C ILE A 325 32.67 -12.46 -14.58
N PRO A 326 32.21 -12.45 -15.84
CA PRO A 326 33.05 -12.07 -16.96
C PRO A 326 33.66 -10.67 -16.77
N TYR A 327 34.87 -10.43 -17.28
CA TYR A 327 35.55 -9.13 -17.10
C TYR A 327 34.73 -7.93 -17.61
N TYR A 328 33.89 -8.12 -18.63
CA TYR A 328 33.03 -7.08 -19.21
C TYR A 328 31.68 -6.93 -18.50
N CYS A 329 31.36 -7.78 -17.53
CA CYS A 329 30.15 -7.72 -16.72
C CYS A 329 30.43 -7.18 -15.31
N ASP A 330 29.36 -6.72 -14.68
CA ASP A 330 29.35 -6.29 -13.29
C ASP A 330 27.99 -6.60 -12.63
N MET A 331 27.97 -6.69 -11.30
CA MET A 331 26.77 -6.88 -10.49
C MET A 331 26.17 -5.52 -10.15
N VAL A 332 25.03 -5.20 -10.78
CA VAL A 332 24.36 -3.92 -10.62
C VAL A 332 23.35 -4.00 -9.49
N HIS A 333 23.49 -3.09 -8.51
CA HIS A 333 22.50 -2.87 -7.45
C HIS A 333 21.37 -1.99 -7.99
N GLU A 334 20.12 -2.35 -7.69
CA GLU A 334 18.93 -1.66 -8.16
C GLU A 334 17.89 -1.50 -7.05
N VAL A 335 17.37 -0.27 -6.92
CA VAL A 335 16.29 0.07 -6.00
C VAL A 335 15.13 0.69 -6.77
N VAL A 336 13.94 0.19 -6.49
CA VAL A 336 12.68 0.71 -7.03
C VAL A 336 12.00 1.55 -5.94
N ILE A 337 11.84 2.85 -6.18
CA ILE A 337 11.17 3.77 -5.26
C ILE A 337 9.70 3.90 -5.68
N THR A 338 8.78 3.67 -4.74
CA THR A 338 7.33 3.88 -4.92
C THR A 338 6.86 5.14 -4.20
N SER A 339 5.54 5.38 -4.23
CA SER A 339 4.94 6.55 -3.58
C SER A 339 5.14 6.57 -2.07
N THR A 340 5.11 5.41 -1.43
CA THR A 340 5.16 5.32 0.04
C THR A 340 6.34 4.49 0.56
N THR A 341 6.93 3.64 -0.28
CA THR A 341 8.02 2.74 0.12
C THR A 341 9.11 2.64 -0.96
N TYR A 342 9.99 1.65 -0.82
CA TYR A 342 11.01 1.24 -1.78
C TYR A 342 11.15 -0.29 -1.78
N TYR A 343 11.75 -0.82 -2.84
CA TYR A 343 12.06 -2.22 -3.00
C TYR A 343 13.50 -2.37 -3.47
N VAL A 344 14.30 -3.09 -2.70
CA VAL A 344 15.68 -3.40 -3.07
C VAL A 344 15.69 -4.71 -3.86
N LEU A 345 16.20 -4.67 -5.09
CA LEU A 345 16.27 -5.85 -5.96
C LEU A 345 17.61 -6.56 -5.78
N PRO A 346 17.64 -7.91 -5.84
CA PRO A 346 18.90 -8.65 -5.85
C PRO A 346 19.83 -8.16 -6.98
N PRO A 347 21.15 -8.11 -6.74
CA PRO A 347 22.07 -7.62 -7.75
C PRO A 347 22.00 -8.46 -9.03
N THR A 348 21.92 -7.81 -10.19
CA THR A 348 21.84 -8.47 -11.49
C THR A 348 23.16 -8.35 -12.23
N MET A 349 23.56 -9.42 -12.93
CA MET A 349 24.74 -9.38 -13.78
C MET A 349 24.40 -8.67 -15.08
N GLU A 350 25.07 -7.56 -15.35
CA GLU A 350 24.87 -6.75 -16.55
C GLU A 350 26.20 -6.39 -17.22
N ILE A 351 26.12 -5.96 -18.48
CA ILE A 351 27.29 -5.48 -19.21
C ILE A 351 27.71 -4.12 -18.60
N SER A 352 28.92 -4.07 -18.06
CA SER A 352 29.49 -2.86 -17.47
C SER A 352 29.64 -1.75 -18.52
N ASN A 353 29.45 -0.50 -18.12
CA ASN A 353 29.74 0.67 -18.95
C ASN A 353 31.17 1.20 -18.69
N ARG A 354 31.63 2.20 -19.47
CA ARG A 354 33.00 2.75 -19.31
C ARG A 354 33.26 3.34 -17.93
N VAL A 355 32.25 3.96 -17.31
CA VAL A 355 32.36 4.57 -15.97
C VAL A 355 32.56 3.47 -14.92
N ILE A 356 31.70 2.46 -14.93
CA ILE A 356 31.77 1.32 -14.01
C ILE A 356 33.13 0.61 -14.12
N ARG A 357 33.62 0.36 -15.35
CA ARG A 357 34.94 -0.28 -15.55
C ARG A 357 36.09 0.56 -15.02
N GLN A 358 35.99 1.89 -15.09
CA GLN A 358 37.01 2.79 -14.55
C GLN A 358 36.98 2.83 -13.01
N PHE A 359 35.81 2.70 -12.42
CA PHE A 359 35.56 2.78 -10.97
C PHE A 359 35.28 1.40 -10.36
N ARG A 360 35.93 0.36 -10.88
CA ARG A 360 35.70 -1.05 -10.51
C ARG A 360 35.99 -1.38 -9.05
N ASN A 361 36.91 -0.64 -8.43
CA ASN A 361 37.23 -0.84 -7.00
C ASN A 361 36.18 -0.19 -6.08
N THR A 362 35.18 0.46 -6.66
CA THR A 362 34.09 1.19 -5.98
C THR A 362 32.73 0.81 -6.58
N GLU A 363 32.56 -0.42 -7.07
CA GLU A 363 31.31 -0.92 -7.68
C GLU A 363 30.11 -0.75 -6.73
N ASN A 364 30.32 -0.96 -5.42
CA ASN A 364 29.30 -0.75 -4.37
C ASN A 364 28.86 0.72 -4.18
N GLN A 365 29.44 1.67 -4.94
CA GLN A 365 29.05 3.09 -4.93
C GLN A 365 28.10 3.45 -6.08
N PHE A 366 27.82 2.52 -6.99
CA PHE A 366 26.84 2.73 -8.06
C PHE A 366 25.52 2.07 -7.71
N LEU A 367 24.45 2.85 -7.80
CA LEU A 367 23.09 2.38 -7.56
C LEU A 367 22.19 2.79 -8.72
N ARG A 368 21.49 1.82 -9.30
CA ARG A 368 20.39 2.10 -10.22
C ARG A 368 19.13 2.40 -9.42
N VAL A 369 18.42 3.45 -9.82
CA VAL A 369 17.17 3.85 -9.18
C VAL A 369 16.07 3.90 -10.22
N GLN A 370 14.97 3.20 -9.95
CA GLN A 370 13.75 3.26 -10.75
C GLN A 370 12.63 3.91 -9.94
N PHE A 371 11.89 4.84 -10.55
CA PHE A 371 10.72 5.46 -9.93
C PHE A 371 9.44 4.90 -10.53
N VAL A 372 8.55 4.41 -9.68
CA VAL A 372 7.26 3.83 -10.05
C VAL A 372 6.17 4.32 -9.09
N ASP A 373 4.91 4.15 -9.46
CA ASP A 373 3.79 4.31 -8.52
C ASP A 373 3.58 3.00 -7.74
N GLU A 374 2.71 3.04 -6.73
CA GLU A 374 2.39 1.89 -5.88
C GLU A 374 1.96 0.67 -6.72
N ALA A 375 2.20 -0.52 -6.17
CA ALA A 375 2.05 -1.79 -6.88
C ALA A 375 2.87 -1.89 -8.19
N LEU A 376 4.02 -1.22 -8.25
CA LEU A 376 4.98 -1.21 -9.36
C LEU A 376 4.36 -0.73 -10.70
N SER A 377 3.35 0.13 -10.60
CA SER A 377 2.68 0.69 -11.76
C SER A 377 3.42 1.94 -12.27
N LYS A 378 3.17 2.36 -13.51
CA LYS A 378 3.81 3.59 -14.03
C LYS A 378 3.23 4.81 -13.32
N ILE A 379 4.09 5.75 -12.95
CA ILE A 379 3.67 7.06 -12.47
C ILE A 379 2.87 7.74 -13.59
N LYS A 380 1.63 8.11 -13.30
CA LYS A 380 0.78 8.81 -14.26
C LYS A 380 1.20 10.27 -14.36
N SER A 381 1.15 10.80 -15.57
CA SER A 381 1.28 12.24 -15.78
C SER A 381 0.02 12.96 -15.29
N SER A 382 0.20 14.14 -14.71
CA SER A 382 -0.90 15.07 -14.49
C SER A 382 -1.58 15.44 -15.81
N LEU A 383 -2.90 15.55 -15.80
CA LEU A 383 -3.70 15.82 -17.01
C LEU A 383 -3.56 17.28 -17.49
N SER A 384 -3.11 18.19 -16.62
CA SER A 384 -2.89 19.61 -16.92
C SER A 384 -1.85 20.22 -15.98
N ASP A 385 -1.30 21.38 -16.33
CA ASP A 385 -0.39 22.15 -15.47
C ASP A 385 -1.04 22.60 -14.14
N SER A 386 -2.37 22.66 -14.08
CA SER A 386 -3.14 22.96 -12.87
C SER A 386 -3.46 21.73 -12.00
N ASP A 387 -3.20 20.53 -12.52
CA ASP A 387 -3.50 19.28 -11.83
C ASP A 387 -2.36 18.90 -10.87
N THR A 388 -2.56 19.31 -9.62
CA THR A 388 -1.66 19.06 -8.49
C THR A 388 -1.90 17.73 -7.79
N SER A 389 -2.68 16.81 -8.40
CA SER A 389 -3.02 15.52 -7.80
C SER A 389 -1.79 14.66 -7.49
N ASN A 390 -0.73 14.77 -8.28
CA ASN A 390 0.48 13.95 -8.13
C ASN A 390 1.70 14.69 -7.57
N ASP A 391 1.56 15.94 -7.11
CA ASP A 391 2.68 16.76 -6.63
C ASP A 391 3.49 16.08 -5.52
N ALA A 392 2.83 15.36 -4.61
CA ALA A 392 3.51 14.62 -3.55
C ALA A 392 4.44 13.52 -4.10
N LEU A 393 4.04 12.86 -5.20
CA LEU A 393 4.87 11.84 -5.87
C LEU A 393 6.10 12.49 -6.49
N TYR A 394 5.93 13.59 -7.23
CA TYR A 394 7.04 14.31 -7.85
C TYR A 394 8.01 14.87 -6.81
N ASN A 395 7.48 15.40 -5.70
CA ASN A 395 8.29 15.85 -4.58
C ASN A 395 9.11 14.71 -3.95
N ARG A 396 8.54 13.50 -3.84
CA ARG A 396 9.28 12.33 -3.36
C ARG A 396 10.41 11.94 -4.30
N VAL A 397 10.16 11.92 -5.62
CA VAL A 397 11.21 11.68 -6.64
C VAL A 397 12.33 12.71 -6.52
N TYR A 398 11.97 13.99 -6.43
CA TYR A 398 12.93 15.08 -6.29
C TYR A 398 13.78 14.94 -5.01
N ARG A 399 13.14 14.62 -3.87
CA ARG A 399 13.86 14.41 -2.59
C ARG A 399 14.83 13.23 -2.69
N ALA A 400 14.43 12.12 -3.27
CA ALA A 400 15.32 10.96 -3.45
C ALA A 400 16.54 11.29 -4.33
N LEU A 401 16.34 12.04 -5.42
CA LEU A 401 17.42 12.46 -6.31
C LEU A 401 18.36 13.50 -5.66
N ARG A 402 17.81 14.43 -4.88
CA ARG A 402 18.58 15.51 -4.24
C ARG A 402 19.32 15.03 -3.00
N ASP A 403 18.65 14.25 -2.15
CA ASP A 403 19.15 13.88 -0.83
C ASP A 403 19.85 12.51 -0.82
N GLY A 404 19.73 11.75 -1.90
CA GLY A 404 20.34 10.43 -2.06
C GLY A 404 19.57 9.29 -1.39
N ILE A 405 20.10 8.08 -1.53
CA ILE A 405 19.55 6.82 -1.01
C ILE A 405 20.56 6.22 -0.04
N ASN A 406 20.12 5.79 1.14
CA ASN A 406 20.95 5.03 2.08
C ASN A 406 20.27 3.70 2.38
N ILE A 407 20.93 2.58 2.09
CA ILE A 407 20.40 1.22 2.19
C ILE A 407 20.92 0.55 3.46
#